data_AF-A0A9P7GEY8-F1
#
_entry.id   AF-A0A9P7GEY8-F1
#
_cell.length_a   1.000
_cell.length_b   1.000
_cell.length_c   1.000
_cell.angle_alpha   90.00
_cell.angle_beta   90.00
_cell.angle_gamma   90.00
#
_symmetry.space_group_name_H-M   'P 1'
#
loop_
_entity.id
_entity.type
_entity.pdbx_description
1 polymer ?
#
loop_
_entity_poly.entity_id
_entity_poly.type
_entity_poly.pdbx_seq_one_letter_code
_entity_poly.pdbx_strand_id
1 'polypeptide(L)'
;MKPKQAKFFFRYVLLAAVRDIITTNKHLNVHSFEALLRSLYKPAPFFKGILFPLLEENCTLKEAAIIASILSRKTIPAQHLAAAMIHTAVLDFSGQFNNAWLGLGS
;
A
#
# COMPACT_ATOMS: atom_id res chain seq x y z
N MET A 1 9.39 5.90 17.56
CA MET A 1 9.70 6.43 16.20
C MET A 1 8.80 7.61 15.83
N LYS A 2 9.39 8.73 15.38
CA LYS A 2 8.66 9.92 14.92
C LYS A 2 7.92 9.62 13.61
N PRO A 3 6.78 10.29 13.30
CA PRO A 3 5.95 9.95 12.13
C PRO A 3 6.71 10.06 10.80
N LYS A 4 7.62 11.04 10.66
CA LYS A 4 8.49 11.16 9.47
C LYS A 4 9.40 9.94 9.29
N GLN A 5 10.06 9.51 10.36
CA GLN A 5 10.95 8.33 10.34
C GLN A 5 10.15 7.05 10.05
N ALA A 6 8.95 6.92 10.62
CA ALA A 6 8.09 5.77 10.37
C ALA A 6 7.68 5.66 8.91
N LYS A 7 7.38 6.79 8.24
CA LYS A 7 7.10 6.81 6.80
C LYS A 7 8.27 6.23 5.99
N PHE A 8 9.50 6.66 6.27
CA PHE A 8 10.70 6.18 5.58
C PHE A 8 10.96 4.70 5.85
N PHE A 9 10.85 4.27 7.10
CA PHE A 9 11.00 2.86 7.47
C PHE A 9 9.95 1.98 6.76
N PHE A 10 8.69 2.41 6.73
CA PHE A 10 7.63 1.67 6.06
C PHE A 10 7.85 1.55 4.56
N ARG A 11 8.30 2.63 3.90
CA ARG A 11 8.57 2.61 2.45
C ARG A 11 9.83 1.84 2.07
N TYR A 12 10.96 2.16 2.69
CA TYR A 12 12.26 1.68 2.22
C TYR A 12 12.71 0.38 2.87
N VAL A 13 12.11 -0.01 4.00
CA VAL A 13 12.48 -1.25 4.71
C VAL A 13 11.33 -2.24 4.65
N LEU A 14 10.17 -1.90 5.21
CA LEU A 14 9.07 -2.86 5.35
C LEU A 14 8.45 -3.24 4.00
N LEU A 15 8.09 -2.25 3.18
CA LEU A 15 7.48 -2.49 1.88
C LEU A 15 8.47 -3.22 0.94
N ALA A 16 9.71 -2.74 0.86
CA ALA A 16 10.76 -3.38 0.05
C ALA A 16 10.94 -4.87 0.43
N ALA A 17 11.10 -5.17 1.73
CA ALA A 17 11.24 -6.55 2.19
C ALA A 17 10.01 -7.42 1.89
N VAL A 18 8.80 -6.87 2.01
CA VAL A 18 7.56 -7.59 1.67
C VAL A 18 7.51 -7.93 0.18
N ARG A 19 7.90 -7.00 -0.68
CA ARG A 19 7.96 -7.22 -2.14
C ARG A 19 8.95 -8.33 -2.50
N ASP A 20 10.15 -8.29 -1.90
CA ASP A 20 11.18 -9.32 -2.12
C ASP A 20 10.70 -10.71 -1.70
N ILE A 21 10.02 -10.80 -0.55
CA ILE A 21 9.46 -12.07 -0.03
C ILE A 21 8.36 -12.60 -0.95
N ILE A 22 7.44 -11.75 -1.42
CA ILE A 22 6.36 -12.16 -2.34
C ILE A 22 6.93 -12.66 -3.67
N THR A 23 7.99 -12.00 -4.15
CA THR A 23 8.67 -12.39 -5.39
C THR A 23 9.39 -13.72 -5.24
N THR A 24 10.05 -13.94 -4.10
CA THR A 24 10.88 -15.13 -3.85
C THR A 24 10.06 -16.37 -3.47
N ASN A 25 9.16 -16.24 -2.48
CA ASN A 25 8.48 -17.39 -1.86
C ASN A 25 7.05 -17.61 -2.38
N LYS A 26 6.53 -16.71 -3.22
CA LYS A 26 5.11 -16.66 -3.68
C LYS A 26 4.05 -16.56 -2.57
N HIS A 27 4.44 -16.71 -1.31
CA HIS A 27 3.65 -16.67 -0.09
C HIS A 27 4.31 -15.72 0.92
N LEU A 28 3.49 -15.05 1.72
CA LEU A 28 3.98 -14.14 2.75
C LEU A 28 4.19 -14.90 4.07
N ASN A 29 5.33 -14.66 4.73
CA ASN A 29 5.59 -15.18 6.06
C ASN A 29 4.64 -14.52 7.09
N VAL A 30 4.23 -15.28 8.10
CA VAL A 30 3.42 -14.82 9.24
C VAL A 30 4.04 -13.61 9.92
N HIS A 31 5.38 -13.61 10.10
CA HIS A 31 6.07 -12.48 10.75
C HIS A 31 5.94 -11.17 9.96
N SER A 32 6.04 -11.23 8.62
CA SER A 32 5.90 -10.06 7.75
C SER A 32 4.44 -9.58 7.69
N PHE A 33 3.49 -10.53 7.67
CA PHE A 33 2.07 -10.21 7.74
C PHE A 33 1.72 -9.49 9.05
N GLU A 34 2.20 -10.00 10.18
CA GLU A 34 2.00 -9.36 11.48
C GLU A 34 2.73 -8.01 11.60
N ALA A 35 3.91 -7.87 11.00
CA ALA A 35 4.63 -6.60 10.97
C ALA A 35 3.82 -5.53 10.21
N LEU A 36 3.20 -5.89 9.08
CA LEU A 36 2.28 -5.00 8.38
C LEU A 36 1.05 -4.68 9.23
N LEU A 37 0.46 -5.67 9.89
CA LEU A 37 -0.69 -5.47 10.78
C LEU A 37 -0.35 -4.52 11.95
N ARG A 38 0.88 -4.58 12.48
CA ARG A 38 1.37 -3.65 13.51
C ARG A 38 1.68 -2.25 12.95
N SER A 39 2.05 -2.13 11.68
CA SER A 39 2.29 -0.83 11.06
C SER A 39 1.03 0.05 11.00
N LEU A 40 -0.16 -0.58 10.94
CA LEU A 40 -1.46 0.10 10.97
C LEU A 40 -1.79 0.83 12.28
N TYR A 41 -1.10 0.54 13.40
CA TYR A 41 -1.24 1.34 14.62
C TYR A 41 -0.84 2.81 14.43
N LYS A 42 -0.11 3.12 13.34
CA LYS A 42 0.18 4.49 12.91
C LYS A 42 -0.36 4.70 11.48
N PRO A 43 -1.64 5.07 11.33
CA PRO A 43 -2.29 5.11 10.02
C PRO A 43 -1.66 6.13 9.07
N ALA A 44 -1.35 7.34 9.54
CA ALA A 44 -0.77 8.39 8.70
C ALA A 44 0.53 7.98 7.96
N PRO A 45 1.57 7.45 8.64
CA PRO A 45 2.77 6.94 7.95
C PRO A 45 2.50 5.65 7.18
N PHE A 46 1.54 4.80 7.58
CA PHE A 46 1.17 3.60 6.82
C PHE A 46 0.65 3.96 5.43
N PHE A 47 -0.34 4.85 5.33
CA PHE A 47 -0.90 5.27 4.06
C PHE A 47 0.15 5.92 3.15
N LYS A 48 0.96 6.84 3.70
CA LYS A 48 1.99 7.57 2.95
C LYS A 48 3.23 6.75 2.60
N GLY A 49 3.50 5.69 3.35
CA GLY A 49 4.71 4.87 3.21
C GLY A 49 4.47 3.53 2.52
N ILE A 50 3.24 3.02 2.53
CA ILE A 50 2.88 1.70 2.01
C ILE A 50 1.79 1.83 0.96
N LEU A 51 0.59 2.29 1.33
CA LEU A 51 -0.57 2.25 0.43
C LEU A 51 -0.39 3.15 -0.82
N PHE A 52 -0.05 4.43 -0.64
CA PHE A 52 0.09 5.33 -1.78
C PHE A 52 1.26 4.95 -2.69
N PRO A 53 2.47 4.63 -2.18
CA PRO A 53 3.53 4.11 -3.03
C PRO A 53 3.16 2.82 -3.76
N LEU A 54 2.35 1.94 -3.15
CA LEU A 54 1.84 0.76 -3.85
C LEU A 54 0.91 1.13 -5.01
N LEU A 55 0.04 2.12 -4.84
CA LEU A 55 -0.92 2.54 -5.87
C LEU A 55 -0.28 3.35 -7.01
N GLU A 56 0.76 4.12 -6.71
CA GLU A 56 1.49 4.93 -7.70
C GLU A 56 2.53 4.11 -8.48
N GLU A 57 3.04 3.02 -7.90
CA GLU A 57 3.99 2.11 -8.53
C GLU A 57 3.27 0.85 -9.09
N ASN A 58 4.02 -0.08 -9.69
CA ASN A 58 3.45 -1.34 -10.19
C ASN A 58 3.01 -2.26 -9.04
N CYS A 59 1.72 -2.21 -8.68
CA CYS A 59 1.10 -3.11 -7.71
C CYS A 59 0.67 -4.43 -8.38
N THR A 60 1.12 -5.57 -7.84
CA THR A 60 0.64 -6.88 -8.27
C THR A 60 -0.66 -7.26 -7.55
N LEU A 61 -1.50 -8.11 -8.18
CA LEU A 61 -2.76 -8.57 -7.60
C LEU A 61 -2.56 -9.24 -6.22
N LYS A 62 -1.43 -9.93 -6.03
CA LYS A 62 -1.10 -10.58 -4.75
C LYS A 62 -0.80 -9.57 -3.65
N GLU A 63 -0.02 -8.53 -3.94
CA GLU A 63 0.25 -7.45 -2.99
C GLU A 63 -1.04 -6.73 -2.62
N ALA A 64 -1.87 -6.39 -3.61
CA ALA A 64 -3.17 -5.76 -3.39
C ALA A 64 -4.07 -6.62 -2.47
N ALA A 65 -4.16 -7.92 -2.74
CA ALA A 65 -4.96 -8.85 -1.91
C ALA A 65 -4.46 -8.94 -0.46
N ILE A 66 -3.14 -8.96 -0.26
CA ILE A 66 -2.51 -8.97 1.07
C ILE A 66 -2.85 -7.68 1.84
N ILE A 67 -2.64 -6.52 1.23
CA ILE A 67 -2.91 -5.23 1.88
C ILE A 67 -4.41 -5.06 2.16
N ALA A 68 -5.29 -5.48 1.25
CA ALA A 68 -6.73 -5.50 1.48
C ALA A 68 -7.11 -6.37 2.69
N SER A 69 -6.49 -7.55 2.83
CA SER A 69 -6.68 -8.43 3.99
C SER A 69 -6.19 -7.79 5.31
N ILE A 70 -5.16 -6.95 5.25
CA ILE A 70 -4.64 -6.26 6.44
C ILE A 70 -5.55 -5.09 6.82
N LEU A 71 -6.03 -4.33 5.84
CA LEU A 71 -6.99 -3.23 6.04
C LEU A 71 -8.31 -3.70 6.63
N SER A 72 -8.80 -4.89 6.23
CA SER A 72 -10.06 -5.43 6.77
C SER A 72 -9.97 -5.92 8.22
N ARG A 73 -8.75 -6.18 8.73
CA ARG A 73 -8.53 -6.74 10.08
C ARG A 73 -8.43 -5.70 11.19
N LYS A 74 -8.18 -4.43 10.88
CA LYS A 74 -7.97 -3.37 11.88
C LYS A 74 -8.84 -2.16 11.61
N THR A 75 -9.46 -1.65 12.66
CA THR A 75 -10.25 -0.42 12.60
C THR A 75 -9.34 0.79 12.41
N ILE A 76 -9.52 1.50 11.30
CA ILE A 76 -8.77 2.71 10.96
C ILE A 76 -9.66 3.92 11.24
N PRO A 77 -9.15 5.02 11.82
CA PRO A 77 -9.93 6.24 12.00
C PRO A 77 -10.49 6.77 10.68
N ALA A 78 -11.79 7.10 10.66
CA ALA A 78 -12.52 7.48 9.45
C ALA A 78 -11.89 8.65 8.67
N GLN A 79 -11.29 9.61 9.37
CA GLN A 79 -10.61 10.75 8.74
C GLN A 79 -9.46 10.32 7.81
N HIS A 80 -8.68 9.32 8.21
CA HIS A 80 -7.57 8.83 7.40
C HIS A 80 -8.06 7.99 6.21
N LEU A 81 -9.14 7.22 6.42
CA LEU A 81 -9.74 6.41 5.38
C LEU A 81 -10.40 7.26 4.28
N ALA A 82 -11.15 8.30 4.67
CA ALA A 82 -11.76 9.24 3.72
C ALA A 82 -10.70 9.90 2.83
N ALA A 83 -9.61 10.37 3.43
CA ALA A 83 -8.48 10.95 2.68
C ALA A 83 -7.83 9.92 1.73
N ALA A 84 -7.65 8.67 2.18
CA ALA A 84 -7.11 7.61 1.34
C ALA A 84 -8.03 7.27 0.16
N MET A 85 -9.34 7.22 0.39
CA MET A 85 -10.35 6.89 -0.63
C MET A 85 -10.42 7.94 -1.73
N ILE A 86 -10.38 9.23 -1.35
CA ILE A 86 -10.32 10.34 -2.31
C ILE A 86 -9.01 10.24 -3.12
N HIS A 87 -7.88 9.97 -2.46
CA HIS A 87 -6.60 9.80 -3.15
C HIS A 87 -6.64 8.67 -4.18
N THR A 88 -7.18 7.50 -3.83
CA THR A 88 -7.34 6.38 -4.76
C THR A 88 -8.21 6.71 -5.95
N ALA A 89 -9.34 7.42 -5.73
CA ALA A 89 -10.24 7.80 -6.82
C ALA A 89 -9.58 8.78 -7.81
N VAL A 90 -8.79 9.73 -7.29
CA VAL A 90 -8.03 10.66 -8.13
C VAL A 90 -6.93 9.95 -8.93
N LEU A 91 -6.23 8.99 -8.32
CA LEU A 91 -5.20 8.20 -9.00
C LEU A 91 -5.78 7.35 -10.14
N ASP A 92 -6.91 6.66 -9.90
CA ASP A 92 -7.58 5.84 -10.93
C ASP A 92 -8.07 6.68 -12.12
N PHE A 93 -8.63 7.87 -11.84
CA PHE A 93 -8.93 8.85 -12.87
C PHE A 93 -7.67 9.19 -13.68
N SER A 94 -6.58 9.62 -13.05
CA SER A 94 -5.35 9.97 -13.78
C SER A 94 -4.77 8.82 -14.62
N GLY A 95 -4.88 7.58 -14.12
CA GLY A 95 -4.48 6.37 -14.82
C GLY A 95 -5.28 6.14 -16.08
N GLN A 96 -6.63 6.18 -15.97
CA GLN A 96 -7.58 6.00 -17.08
C GLN A 96 -7.46 7.08 -18.16
N PHE A 97 -7.16 8.33 -17.80
CA PHE A 97 -6.91 9.36 -18.80
C PHE A 97 -5.54 9.17 -19.50
N ASN A 98 -4.50 8.72 -18.81
CA ASN A 98 -3.20 8.53 -19.48
C ASN A 98 -3.18 7.33 -20.43
N ASN A 99 -3.81 6.21 -20.06
CA ASN A 99 -3.81 5.00 -20.90
C ASN A 99 -4.92 5.01 -21.98
N ALA A 100 -6.07 5.67 -21.76
CA ALA A 100 -7.11 5.78 -22.78
C ALA A 100 -6.75 6.74 -23.93
N TRP A 101 -5.96 7.79 -23.68
CA TRP A 101 -5.54 8.74 -24.72
C TRP A 101 -4.27 8.30 -25.47
N LEU A 102 -3.41 7.50 -24.85
CA LEU A 102 -2.18 6.99 -25.49
C LEU A 102 -2.38 5.71 -26.30
N GLY A 103 -3.59 5.14 -26.36
CA GLY A 103 -3.89 3.98 -27.20
C GLY A 103 -3.10 2.70 -26.86
N LEU A 104 -2.45 2.64 -25.70
CA LEU A 104 -1.67 1.49 -25.23
C LEU A 104 -2.56 0.53 -24.41
N GLY A 105 -3.71 0.20 -24.97
CA GLY A 105 -4.59 -0.87 -24.51
C GLY A 105 -4.66 -1.95 -25.59
N SER A 106 -3.61 -2.78 -25.67
CA SER A 106 -3.59 -4.05 -26.42
C SER A 106 -2.74 -5.06 -25.68
#